data_AF-A0A0B6Z3G5-F1
#
_entry.id   AF-A0A0B6Z3G5-F1
#
_cell.length_a   1.000
_cell.length_b   1.000
_cell.length_c   1.000
_cell.angle_alpha   90.00
_cell.angle_beta   90.00
_cell.angle_gamma   90.00
#
_symmetry.space_group_name_H-M   'P 1'
#
loop_
_entity.id
_entity.type
_entity.pdbx_description
1 polymer ?
#
loop_
_entity_poly.entity_id
_entity_poly.type
_entity_poly.pdbx_seq_one_letter_code
_entity_poly.pdbx_strand_id
1 'polypeptide(L)'
;GFDVKDHYKDFGGDAAAYAAPSNDLQGVKAYFNMDPKGLYTLGTVVVDYRGYRITAQSIIPGILEREQEQSVVYGSVDFGKTVVSSDKYKELLQKTAAALKIRPHKVLNAKEESVELYSSIECKGIIGNDQRHYILDLLRTFPPDANYLPVDGEELTEFMKNHGYPRSE
;
A
#
# COMPACT_ATOMS: atom_id res chain seq x y z
N GLY A 1 9.81 6.63 -12.67
CA GLY A 1 8.49 6.47 -13.29
C GLY A 1 8.13 7.83 -13.83
N PHE A 2 7.28 7.88 -14.84
CA PHE A 2 6.67 9.14 -15.27
C PHE A 2 5.30 9.23 -14.63
N ASP A 3 4.94 10.40 -14.09
CA ASP A 3 3.59 10.62 -13.55
C ASP A 3 2.60 10.92 -14.69
N VAL A 4 2.30 9.92 -15.50
CA VAL A 4 1.51 10.08 -16.74
C VAL A 4 0.05 10.49 -16.47
N LYS A 5 -0.44 10.35 -15.23
CA LYS A 5 -1.82 10.62 -14.83
C LYS A 5 -1.96 11.72 -13.78
N ASP A 6 -0.90 12.48 -13.51
CA ASP A 6 -0.84 13.49 -12.45
C ASP A 6 -1.25 12.94 -11.06
N HIS A 7 -1.10 11.63 -10.84
CA HIS A 7 -1.48 10.99 -9.57
C HIS A 7 -0.57 11.43 -8.41
N TYR A 8 0.66 11.84 -8.73
CA TYR A 8 1.68 12.26 -7.77
C TYR A 8 2.01 13.74 -7.88
N LYS A 9 1.27 14.53 -8.67
CA LYS A 9 1.52 15.95 -8.89
C LYS A 9 1.67 16.73 -7.58
N ASP A 10 0.77 16.52 -6.63
CA ASP A 10 0.79 17.18 -5.32
C ASP A 10 1.75 16.50 -4.31
N PHE A 11 2.42 15.42 -4.72
CA PHE A 11 3.28 14.59 -3.88
C PHE A 11 4.74 14.51 -4.37
N GLY A 12 5.16 15.39 -5.29
CA GLY A 12 6.52 15.43 -5.83
C GLY A 12 6.67 14.94 -7.27
N GLY A 13 5.56 14.71 -7.98
CA GLY A 13 5.50 14.41 -9.40
C GLY A 13 6.33 13.18 -9.80
N ASP A 14 7.18 13.34 -10.82
CA ASP A 14 8.00 12.25 -11.36
C ASP A 14 8.93 11.60 -10.33
N ALA A 15 9.44 12.36 -9.35
CA ALA A 15 10.28 11.81 -8.29
C ALA A 15 9.49 10.83 -7.40
N ALA A 16 8.26 11.19 -7.03
CA ALA A 16 7.36 10.32 -6.29
C ALA A 16 6.88 9.13 -7.13
N ALA A 17 6.55 9.35 -8.40
CA ALA A 17 6.22 8.28 -9.34
C ALA A 17 7.40 7.33 -9.58
N TYR A 18 8.64 7.79 -9.41
CA TYR A 18 9.84 6.95 -9.43
C TYR A 18 9.98 6.14 -8.13
N ALA A 19 9.81 6.75 -6.96
CA ALA A 19 9.98 6.07 -5.67
C ALA A 19 8.83 5.08 -5.33
N ALA A 20 7.60 5.38 -5.74
CA ALA A 20 6.41 4.63 -5.35
C ALA A 20 6.49 3.12 -5.67
N PRO A 21 6.90 2.68 -6.88
CA PRO A 21 7.07 1.25 -7.17
C PRO A 21 8.03 0.52 -6.23
N SER A 22 9.10 1.18 -5.78
CA SER A 22 10.05 0.57 -4.84
C SER A 22 9.39 0.33 -3.49
N ASN A 23 8.62 1.29 -3.00
CA ASN A 23 7.91 1.20 -1.72
C ASN A 23 6.80 0.14 -1.78
N ASP A 24 6.05 0.08 -2.88
CA ASP A 24 5.08 -1.00 -3.13
C ASP A 24 5.75 -2.38 -3.10
N LEU A 25 6.89 -2.54 -3.79
CA LEU A 25 7.66 -3.79 -3.76
C LEU A 25 8.17 -4.16 -2.36
N GLN A 26 8.54 -3.17 -1.52
CA GLN A 26 8.89 -3.45 -0.12
C GLN A 26 7.67 -3.95 0.67
N GLY A 27 6.50 -3.36 0.46
CA GLY A 27 5.25 -3.86 1.02
C GLY A 27 4.96 -5.29 0.59
N VAL A 28 5.05 -5.59 -0.71
CA VAL A 28 4.88 -6.96 -1.26
C VAL A 28 5.85 -7.94 -0.59
N LYS A 29 7.13 -7.58 -0.47
CA LYS A 29 8.15 -8.41 0.21
C LYS A 29 7.82 -8.65 1.68
N ALA A 30 7.30 -7.65 2.37
CA ALA A 30 6.94 -7.77 3.78
C ALA A 30 5.84 -8.81 3.99
N TYR A 31 4.76 -8.73 3.21
CA TYR A 31 3.69 -9.72 3.25
C TYR A 31 4.16 -11.11 2.77
N PHE A 32 4.98 -11.17 1.73
CA PHE A 32 5.53 -12.42 1.21
C PHE A 32 6.40 -13.15 2.24
N ASN A 33 7.30 -12.44 2.92
CA ASN A 33 8.20 -13.03 3.93
C ASN A 33 7.45 -13.53 5.16
N MET A 34 6.27 -12.96 5.46
CA MET A 34 5.41 -13.44 6.54
C MET A 34 4.65 -14.72 6.17
N ASP A 35 4.45 -14.98 4.87
CA ASP A 35 3.68 -16.09 4.31
C ASP A 35 2.36 -16.39 5.08
N PRO A 36 1.48 -15.38 5.25
CA PRO A 36 0.24 -15.57 5.98
C PRO A 36 -0.68 -16.53 5.22
N LYS A 37 -0.99 -17.68 5.85
CA LYS A 37 -1.89 -18.68 5.26
C LYS A 37 -3.22 -18.05 4.82
N GLY A 38 -3.49 -18.11 3.51
CA GLY A 38 -4.75 -17.67 2.92
C GLY A 38 -4.79 -16.22 2.46
N LEU A 39 -3.69 -15.47 2.58
CA LEU A 39 -3.53 -14.14 2.03
C LEU A 39 -2.34 -14.13 1.06
N TYR A 40 -2.59 -13.71 -0.18
CA TYR A 40 -1.62 -13.81 -1.28
C TYR A 40 -1.26 -12.42 -1.80
N THR A 41 -0.05 -12.27 -2.30
CA THR A 41 0.40 -11.08 -3.02
C THR A 41 0.63 -11.41 -4.49
N LEU A 42 0.77 -10.38 -5.33
CA LEU A 42 1.11 -10.54 -6.73
C LEU A 42 2.63 -10.71 -6.88
N GLY A 43 3.04 -11.60 -7.78
CA GLY A 43 4.43 -11.64 -8.24
C GLY A 43 4.78 -10.30 -8.85
N THR A 44 5.63 -9.53 -8.16
CA THR A 44 5.91 -8.13 -8.48
C THR A 44 7.39 -7.94 -8.78
N VAL A 45 7.71 -7.31 -9.90
CA VAL A 45 9.09 -6.98 -10.31
C VAL A 45 9.15 -5.51 -10.68
N VAL A 46 10.20 -4.84 -10.24
CA VAL A 46 10.54 -3.46 -10.65
C VAL A 46 11.87 -3.53 -11.41
N VAL A 47 11.88 -3.01 -12.63
CA VAL A 47 13.04 -3.01 -13.53
C VAL A 47 13.38 -1.58 -13.92
N ASP A 48 14.64 -1.19 -13.75
CA ASP A 48 15.19 0.03 -14.30
C ASP A 48 15.95 -0.27 -15.60
N TYR A 49 15.52 0.33 -16.70
CA TYR A 49 16.12 0.14 -18.02
C TYR A 49 16.15 1.46 -18.80
N ARG A 50 17.35 1.92 -19.17
CA ARG A 50 17.57 3.15 -19.96
C ARG A 50 16.87 4.41 -19.41
N GLY A 51 16.83 4.55 -18.09
CA GLY A 51 16.14 5.67 -17.42
C GLY A 51 14.63 5.47 -17.25
N TYR A 52 14.06 4.39 -17.78
CA TYR A 52 12.68 4.00 -17.55
C TYR A 52 12.59 3.04 -16.37
N ARG A 53 11.62 3.27 -15.48
CA ARG A 53 11.24 2.33 -14.43
C ARG A 53 9.95 1.63 -14.84
N ILE A 54 9.98 0.30 -14.89
CA ILE A 54 8.86 -0.56 -15.30
C ILE A 54 8.48 -1.43 -14.11
N THR A 55 7.19 -1.44 -13.77
CA THR A 55 6.62 -2.40 -12.81
C THR A 55 5.85 -3.46 -13.58
N ALA A 56 6.13 -4.72 -13.29
CA ALA A 56 5.38 -5.86 -13.82
C ALA A 56 4.79 -6.66 -12.65
N GLN A 57 3.50 -6.99 -12.76
CA GLN A 57 2.77 -7.75 -11.75
C GLN A 57 2.07 -8.96 -12.40
N SER A 58 2.02 -10.08 -11.68
CA SER A 58 1.16 -11.21 -12.06
C SER A 58 -0.31 -10.81 -12.03
N ILE A 59 -1.12 -11.42 -12.88
CA ILE A 59 -2.55 -11.14 -12.99
C ILE A 59 -3.33 -12.00 -11.98
N ILE A 60 -4.33 -11.40 -11.33
CA ILE A 60 -5.30 -12.13 -10.50
C ILE A 60 -6.22 -12.93 -11.42
N PRO A 61 -6.39 -14.25 -11.22
CA PRO A 61 -7.32 -15.03 -12.03
C PRO A 61 -8.73 -14.41 -12.04
N GLY A 62 -9.29 -14.17 -13.23
CA GLY A 62 -10.62 -13.59 -13.42
C GLY A 62 -10.68 -12.07 -13.54
N ILE A 63 -9.63 -11.33 -13.16
CA ILE A 63 -9.69 -9.85 -13.10
C ILE A 63 -9.89 -9.14 -14.45
N LEU A 64 -9.64 -9.85 -15.56
CA LEU A 64 -9.84 -9.34 -16.92
C LEU A 64 -11.19 -9.76 -17.52
N GLU A 65 -11.95 -10.59 -16.82
CA GLU A 65 -13.26 -11.07 -17.26
C GLU A 65 -14.32 -9.97 -16.97
N ARG A 66 -15.14 -9.64 -17.96
CA ARG A 66 -16.06 -8.49 -17.90
C ARG A 66 -17.20 -8.63 -16.89
N GLU A 67 -17.43 -9.81 -16.34
CA GLU A 67 -18.54 -10.10 -15.42
C GLU A 67 -18.19 -9.84 -13.94
N GLN A 68 -16.94 -9.53 -13.59
CA GLN A 68 -16.50 -9.23 -12.21
C GLN A 68 -16.57 -7.72 -11.87
N GLU A 69 -17.75 -7.11 -11.98
CA GLU A 69 -17.87 -5.64 -11.92
C GLU A 69 -17.46 -4.97 -10.59
N GLN A 70 -17.23 -5.70 -9.49
CA GLN A 70 -16.66 -5.14 -8.25
C GLN A 70 -15.82 -6.18 -7.49
N SER A 71 -14.57 -6.38 -7.92
CA SER A 71 -13.67 -7.37 -7.32
C SER A 71 -13.01 -6.90 -6.01
N VAL A 72 -13.05 -5.60 -5.70
CA VAL A 72 -12.47 -5.03 -4.48
C VAL A 72 -13.43 -5.19 -3.31
N VAL A 73 -13.06 -6.05 -2.36
CA VAL A 73 -13.84 -6.40 -1.15
C VAL A 73 -13.20 -5.91 0.16
N TYR A 74 -12.10 -5.17 0.05
CA TYR A 74 -11.41 -4.55 1.17
C TYR A 74 -10.60 -3.34 0.70
N GLY A 75 -10.62 -2.25 1.48
CA GLY A 75 -9.96 -0.99 1.17
C GLY A 75 -10.82 -0.06 0.32
N SER A 76 -10.19 0.91 -0.34
CA SER A 76 -10.91 1.88 -1.16
C SER A 76 -11.10 1.47 -2.62
N VAL A 77 -12.31 1.68 -3.13
CA VAL A 77 -12.67 1.42 -4.53
C VAL A 77 -12.35 2.62 -5.43
N ASP A 78 -12.55 3.85 -4.93
CA ASP A 78 -12.64 5.10 -5.69
C ASP A 78 -11.96 6.29 -4.98
N PHE A 79 -10.77 6.07 -4.44
CA PHE A 79 -9.93 7.11 -3.79
C PHE A 79 -10.55 7.72 -2.52
N GLY A 80 -11.08 6.86 -1.66
CA GLY A 80 -11.54 7.15 -0.31
C GLY A 80 -13.04 7.43 -0.19
N LYS A 81 -13.78 7.59 -1.29
CA LYS A 81 -15.22 7.87 -1.23
C LYS A 81 -16.00 6.66 -0.76
N THR A 82 -15.67 5.50 -1.31
CA THR A 82 -16.19 4.19 -0.99
C THR A 82 -15.04 3.38 -0.39
N VAL A 83 -15.20 3.05 0.89
CA VAL A 83 -14.30 2.15 1.62
C VAL A 83 -15.12 0.96 2.04
N VAL A 84 -14.61 -0.23 1.74
CA VAL A 84 -15.24 -1.49 2.08
C VAL A 84 -14.29 -2.33 2.92
N SER A 85 -14.85 -3.23 3.71
CA SER A 85 -14.08 -4.26 4.41
C SER A 85 -14.94 -5.52 4.47
N SER A 86 -14.30 -6.68 4.50
CA SER A 86 -14.94 -7.96 4.77
C SER A 86 -14.32 -8.64 5.99
N ASP A 87 -15.10 -9.46 6.69
CA ASP A 87 -14.63 -10.13 7.89
C ASP A 87 -13.47 -11.09 7.61
N LYS A 88 -13.44 -11.68 6.40
CA LYS A 88 -12.33 -12.53 5.98
C LYS A 88 -11.01 -11.75 5.88
N TYR A 89 -11.03 -10.55 5.32
CA TYR A 89 -9.84 -9.70 5.26
C TYR A 89 -9.43 -9.16 6.62
N LYS A 90 -10.38 -8.83 7.52
CA LYS A 90 -10.06 -8.48 8.90
C LYS A 90 -9.31 -9.62 9.59
N GLU A 91 -9.80 -10.85 9.49
CA GLU A 91 -9.16 -12.03 10.08
C GLU A 91 -7.74 -12.27 9.54
N LEU A 92 -7.56 -12.14 8.22
CA LEU A 92 -6.27 -12.33 7.55
C LEU A 92 -5.27 -11.22 7.92
N LEU A 93 -5.70 -9.96 7.86
CA LEU A 93 -4.84 -8.80 8.06
C LEU A 93 -4.58 -8.46 9.52
N GLN A 94 -5.45 -8.87 10.45
CA GLN A 94 -5.18 -8.72 11.87
C GLN A 94 -3.89 -9.47 12.27
N LYS A 95 -3.64 -10.63 11.68
CA LYS A 95 -2.43 -11.43 11.91
C LYS A 95 -1.19 -10.72 11.35
N THR A 96 -1.30 -10.09 10.18
CA THR A 96 -0.17 -9.39 9.54
C THR A 96 0.12 -8.04 10.19
N ALA A 97 -0.92 -7.31 10.59
CA ALA A 97 -0.83 -5.99 11.20
C ALA A 97 0.06 -5.97 12.44
N ALA A 98 -0.05 -6.98 13.31
CA ALA A 98 0.78 -7.08 14.51
C ALA A 98 2.28 -7.21 14.21
N ALA A 99 2.65 -7.98 13.19
CA ALA A 99 4.05 -8.17 12.79
C ALA A 99 4.59 -6.94 12.06
N LEU A 100 3.78 -6.32 11.20
CA LEU A 100 4.11 -5.12 10.44
C LEU A 100 3.99 -3.82 11.27
N LYS A 101 3.61 -3.94 12.55
CA LYS A 101 3.40 -2.80 13.48
C LYS A 101 2.35 -1.80 12.97
N ILE A 102 1.35 -2.30 12.25
CA ILE A 102 0.22 -1.51 11.77
C ILE A 102 -0.85 -1.50 12.87
N ARG A 103 -1.25 -0.31 13.31
CA ARG A 103 -2.36 -0.15 14.26
C ARG A 103 -3.70 -0.25 13.50
N PRO A 104 -4.64 -1.10 13.93
CA PRO A 104 -6.00 -1.05 13.42
C PRO A 104 -6.60 0.33 13.62
N HIS A 105 -7.34 0.82 12.64
CA HIS A 105 -7.88 2.17 12.66
C HIS A 105 -9.20 2.23 11.90
N LYS A 106 -10.00 3.25 12.24
CA LYS A 106 -11.30 3.50 11.62
C LYS A 106 -11.19 4.67 10.65
N VAL A 107 -11.75 4.50 9.47
CA VAL A 107 -11.90 5.56 8.47
C VAL A 107 -13.38 5.83 8.24
N LEU A 108 -13.72 7.06 7.89
CA LEU A 108 -15.07 7.44 7.50
C LEU A 108 -15.13 7.43 5.98
N ASN A 109 -16.12 6.73 5.42
CA ASN A 109 -16.41 6.81 3.99
C ASN A 109 -17.27 8.07 3.68
N ALA A 110 -17.60 8.31 2.42
CA ALA A 110 -18.41 9.47 2.00
C ALA A 110 -19.85 9.49 2.57
N LYS A 111 -20.31 8.37 3.15
CA LYS A 111 -21.61 8.25 3.84
C LYS A 111 -21.47 8.40 5.36
N GLU A 112 -20.30 8.81 5.85
CA GLU A 112 -19.94 8.89 7.28
C GLU A 112 -19.99 7.54 8.02
N GLU A 113 -19.96 6.43 7.29
CA GLU A 113 -19.93 5.11 7.88
C GLU A 113 -18.49 4.80 8.32
N SER A 114 -18.36 4.32 9.55
CA SER A 114 -17.07 3.96 10.14
C SER A 114 -16.65 2.55 9.72
N VAL A 115 -15.55 2.45 8.98
CA VAL A 115 -14.98 1.18 8.50
C VAL A 115 -13.64 0.95 9.19
N GLU A 116 -13.48 -0.18 9.86
CA GLU A 116 -12.22 -0.57 10.48
C GLU A 116 -11.31 -1.29 9.49
N LEU A 117 -10.07 -0.85 9.38
CA LEU A 117 -9.03 -1.37 8.51
C LEU A 117 -7.79 -1.78 9.31
N TYR A 118 -7.04 -2.73 8.74
CA TYR A 118 -5.82 -3.31 9.29
C TYR A 118 -4.60 -3.06 8.37
N SER A 119 -4.75 -2.16 7.39
CA SER A 119 -3.74 -1.74 6.41
C SER A 119 -4.05 -0.30 5.98
N SER A 120 -3.26 0.27 5.07
CA SER A 120 -3.63 1.54 4.41
C SER A 120 -4.99 1.45 3.73
N ILE A 121 -5.71 2.58 3.68
CA ILE A 121 -6.97 2.77 2.93
C ILE A 121 -6.81 2.52 1.43
N GLU A 122 -5.61 2.76 0.90
CA GLU A 122 -5.28 2.57 -0.52
C GLU A 122 -5.08 1.10 -0.89
N CYS A 123 -4.77 0.23 0.09
CA CYS A 123 -4.60 -1.20 -0.17
C CYS A 123 -5.91 -1.79 -0.65
N LYS A 124 -5.85 -2.64 -1.69
CA LYS A 124 -7.04 -3.34 -2.19
C LYS A 124 -6.96 -4.81 -1.84
N GLY A 125 -8.06 -5.35 -1.33
CA GLY A 125 -8.29 -6.78 -1.22
C GLY A 125 -9.21 -7.26 -2.32
N ILE A 126 -8.77 -8.24 -3.10
CA ILE A 126 -9.49 -8.81 -4.23
C ILE A 126 -9.61 -10.33 -4.07
N ILE A 127 -10.74 -10.92 -4.46
CA ILE A 127 -10.90 -12.38 -4.52
C ILE A 127 -10.79 -12.82 -5.99
N GLY A 128 -9.83 -13.69 -6.29
CA GLY A 128 -9.69 -14.25 -7.63
C GLY A 128 -10.69 -15.37 -7.90
N ASN A 129 -10.89 -15.71 -9.19
CA ASN A 129 -11.71 -16.86 -9.62
C ASN A 129 -11.18 -18.21 -9.07
N ASP A 130 -9.94 -18.24 -8.62
CA ASP A 130 -9.33 -19.37 -7.91
C ASP A 130 -9.67 -19.41 -6.41
N GLN A 131 -10.59 -18.54 -5.96
CA GLN A 131 -11.03 -18.37 -4.57
C GLN A 131 -9.93 -17.91 -3.61
N ARG A 132 -8.80 -17.43 -4.11
CA ARG A 132 -7.71 -16.89 -3.29
C ARG A 132 -7.92 -15.40 -3.01
N HIS A 133 -7.45 -14.98 -1.84
CA HIS A 133 -7.57 -13.60 -1.36
C HIS A 133 -6.26 -12.87 -1.60
N TYR A 134 -6.28 -11.87 -2.48
CA TYR A 134 -5.12 -11.11 -2.90
C TYR A 134 -5.11 -9.73 -2.27
N ILE A 135 -3.98 -9.33 -1.70
CA ILE A 135 -3.73 -7.94 -1.29
C ILE A 135 -2.72 -7.27 -2.22
N LEU A 136 -3.02 -6.05 -2.64
CA LEU A 136 -2.23 -5.22 -3.54
C LEU A 136 -2.29 -3.74 -3.12
N ASP A 137 -1.60 -2.87 -3.87
CA ASP A 137 -1.46 -1.44 -3.59
C ASP A 137 -0.85 -1.20 -2.20
N LEU A 138 0.36 -1.72 -2.01
CA LEU A 138 1.06 -1.83 -0.74
C LEU A 138 2.07 -0.69 -0.50
N LEU A 139 2.00 0.37 -1.30
CA LEU A 139 2.84 1.58 -1.22
C LEU A 139 3.00 2.14 0.20
N ARG A 140 1.91 2.16 0.98
CA ARG A 140 1.86 2.69 2.35
C ARG A 140 1.75 1.60 3.41
N THR A 141 2.41 0.46 3.18
CA THR A 141 2.46 -0.65 4.16
C THR A 141 3.22 -0.23 5.42
N PHE A 142 4.34 0.46 5.23
CA PHE A 142 5.14 0.98 6.33
C PHE A 142 4.75 2.43 6.60
N PRO A 143 4.74 2.84 7.88
CA PRO A 143 4.46 4.23 8.21
C PRO A 143 5.53 5.13 7.57
N PRO A 144 5.15 6.33 7.11
CA PRO A 144 6.14 7.33 6.74
C PRO A 144 7.06 7.57 7.94
N ASP A 145 8.35 7.66 7.68
CA ASP A 145 9.31 8.00 8.73
C ASP A 145 9.07 9.46 9.12
N ALA A 146 8.54 9.67 10.34
CA ALA A 146 8.27 11.01 10.89
C ALA A 146 9.56 11.86 10.94
N ASN A 147 10.73 11.21 10.89
CA ASN A 147 12.03 11.86 10.94
C ASN A 147 12.60 12.19 9.55
N TYR A 148 11.86 11.87 8.47
CA TYR A 148 12.30 12.09 7.10
C TYR A 148 12.17 13.56 6.69
N LEU A 149 11.16 14.27 7.19
CA LEU A 149 10.96 15.70 6.91
C LEU A 149 11.20 16.54 8.17
N PRO A 150 11.95 17.64 8.09
CA PRO A 150 11.96 18.64 9.16
C PRO A 150 10.52 19.16 9.36
N VAL A 151 9.99 19.01 10.58
CA VAL A 151 8.72 19.61 10.96
C VAL A 151 9.04 20.91 11.70
N ASP A 152 8.49 22.04 11.23
CA ASP A 152 8.69 23.33 11.86
C ASP A 152 8.26 23.28 13.34
N GLY A 153 9.22 23.52 14.24
CA GLY A 153 9.01 23.50 15.68
C GLY A 153 9.31 22.16 16.39
N GLU A 154 9.68 21.10 15.67
CA GLU A 154 10.17 19.86 16.28
C GLU A 154 11.70 19.80 16.31
N GLU A 155 12.28 19.62 17.50
CA GLU A 155 13.70 19.30 17.65
C GLU A 155 13.93 17.79 17.56
N LEU A 156 14.78 17.37 16.63
CA LEU A 156 15.19 15.96 16.52
C LEU A 156 15.96 15.53 17.78
N THR A 157 15.69 14.30 18.23
CA THR A 157 16.38 13.73 19.39
C THR A 157 17.88 13.56 19.14
N GLU A 158 18.67 13.50 20.21
CA GLU A 158 20.12 13.34 20.14
C GLU A 158 20.53 12.02 19.44
N PHE A 159 19.75 10.95 19.66
CA PHE A 159 19.91 9.67 18.96
C PHE A 159 19.83 9.84 17.44
N MET A 160 18.87 10.64 16.96
CA MET A 160 18.61 10.83 15.54
C MET A 160 19.70 11.67 14.87
N LYS A 161 20.13 12.75 15.54
CA LYS A 161 21.25 13.58 15.09
C LYS A 161 22.52 12.74 14.91
N ASN A 162 22.80 11.84 15.87
CA ASN A 162 23.95 10.94 15.82
C ASN A 162 23.91 9.90 14.68
N HIS A 163 22.73 9.62 14.13
CA HIS A 163 22.55 8.69 13.00
C HIS A 163 22.36 9.40 11.66
N GLY A 164 22.61 10.72 11.59
CA GLY A 164 22.61 11.49 10.35
C GLY A 164 21.21 11.85 9.84
N TYR A 165 20.25 12.07 10.75
CA TYR A 165 18.91 12.57 10.41
C TYR A 165 18.78 14.10 10.64
N PRO A 166 18.04 14.83 9.78
CA PRO A 166 17.49 14.31 8.53
C PRO A 166 18.63 14.06 7.55
N ARG A 167 18.49 13.04 6.70
CA ARG A 167 19.54 12.74 5.72
C ARG A 167 19.64 13.93 4.76
N SER A 168 20.81 14.54 4.65
CA SER A 168 21.10 15.46 3.56
C SER A 168 21.16 14.68 2.25
N GLU A 169 20.49 15.16 1.20
CA GLU A 169 20.57 14.60 -0.16
C GLU A 169 22.00 14.50 -0.68
#